data_AF-A0A3C0W3K4-F1
#
_entry.id   AF-A0A3C0W3K4-F1
#
_cell.length_a   1.000
_cell.length_b   1.000
_cell.length_c   1.000
_cell.angle_alpha   90.00
_cell.angle_beta   90.00
_cell.angle_gamma   90.00
#
_symmetry.space_group_name_H-M   'P 1'
#
loop_
_entity.id
_entity.type
_entity.pdbx_description
1 polymer ?
#
loop_
_entity_poly.entity_id
_entity_poly.type
_entity_poly.pdbx_seq_one_letter_code
_entity_poly.pdbx_strand_id
1 'polypeptide(L)' 'MCGIIGVTGTGPVVPRLIDSLKRLEYRGYDSAGIAVQSEGRIERRRAKGKIRELEAVLAAEPVAGAVGVG' A
#
# COMPACT_ATOMS: atom_id res chain seq x y z
N MET A 1 17.12 0.14 3.12
CA MET A 1 16.74 1.43 2.49
C MET A 1 15.21 1.41 2.33
N CYS A 2 14.52 2.54 2.15
CA CYS A 2 13.05 2.56 2.09
C CYS A 2 12.56 3.17 0.78
N GLY A 3 11.60 2.55 0.11
CA GLY A 3 10.82 3.11 -1.01
C GLY A 3 9.56 3.79 -0.50
N ILE A 4 9.18 4.92 -1.12
CA ILE A 4 7.92 5.62 -0.80
C ILE A 4 7.25 5.99 -2.13
N ILE A 5 5.94 5.77 -2.22
CA ILE A 5 5.10 6.19 -3.33
C ILE A 5 3.84 6.87 -2.81
N GLY A 6 3.37 7.90 -3.52
CA GLY A 6 2.08 8.54 -3.29
C GLY A 6 1.24 8.48 -4.56
N VAL A 7 -0.06 8.24 -4.40
CA VAL A 7 -1.01 8.22 -5.51
C VAL A 7 -2.23 9.07 -5.13
N THR A 8 -2.61 9.97 -6.02
CA THR A 8 -3.84 10.77 -5.96
C THR A 8 -4.67 10.50 -7.22
N GLY A 9 -6.00 10.66 -7.12
CA GLY A 9 -6.90 10.47 -8.26
C GLY A 9 -8.35 10.24 -7.83
N THR A 10 -9.15 9.73 -8.77
CA THR A 10 -10.59 9.43 -8.59
C THR A 10 -10.94 7.94 -8.62
N GLY A 11 -9.96 7.08 -8.92
CA GLY A 11 -10.13 5.62 -9.02
C GLY A 11 -9.46 4.85 -7.88
N PRO A 12 -9.64 3.51 -7.80
CA PRO A 12 -9.08 2.68 -6.76
C PRO A 12 -7.56 2.83 -6.63
N VAL A 13 -7.10 3.27 -5.46
CA VAL A 13 -5.68 3.59 -5.24
C VAL A 13 -4.83 2.37 -4.90
N VAL A 14 -5.42 1.36 -4.24
CA VAL A 14 -4.70 0.20 -3.69
C VAL A 14 -3.94 -0.60 -4.75
N PRO A 15 -4.54 -1.00 -5.89
CA PRO A 15 -3.80 -1.75 -6.91
C PRO A 15 -2.59 -0.99 -7.45
N ARG A 16 -2.74 0.33 -7.66
CA ARG A 16 -1.66 1.20 -8.15
C ARG A 16 -0.52 1.33 -7.13
N LEU A 17 -0.84 1.43 -5.84
CA LEU A 17 0.15 1.45 -4.77
C LEU A 17 0.93 0.13 -4.73
N ILE A 18 0.24 -1.01 -4.78
CA ILE A 18 0.88 -2.34 -4.77
C ILE A 18 1.81 -2.52 -5.97
N ASP A 19 1.36 -2.21 -7.19
CA ASP A 19 2.21 -2.33 -8.39
C ASP A 19 3.43 -1.42 -8.34
N SER A 20 3.27 -0.21 -7.79
CA SER A 20 4.39 0.74 -7.64
C SER A 20 5.37 0.28 -6.56
N LEU A 21 4.88 -0.22 -5.44
CA LEU A 21 5.71 -0.78 -4.37
C LEU A 21 6.49 -2.01 -4.81
N LYS A 22 5.90 -2.89 -5.62
CA LYS A 22 6.61 -4.03 -6.23
C LYS A 22 7.83 -3.59 -7.04
N ARG A 23 7.71 -2.49 -7.79
CA ARG A 23 8.84 -1.89 -8.55
C ARG A 23 9.92 -1.31 -7.64
N LEU A 24 9.57 -0.97 -6.39
CA LEU A 24 10.48 -0.42 -5.39
C LEU A 24 11.00 -1.46 -4.38
N GLU A 25 10.59 -2.72 -4.48
CA GLU A 25 10.92 -3.77 -3.50
C GLU A 25 12.44 -4.01 -3.38
N TYR A 26 13.21 -3.74 -4.44
CA TYR A 26 14.68 -3.79 -4.41
C TYR A 26 15.31 -2.84 -3.38
N ARG A 27 14.58 -1.82 -2.91
CA ARG A 27 15.08 -0.87 -1.90
C ARG A 27 14.94 -1.39 -0.47
N GLY A 28 13.99 -2.29 -0.20
CA GLY A 28 13.73 -2.79 1.15
C GLY A 28 12.66 -3.88 1.20
N TYR A 29 12.90 -4.88 2.06
CA TYR A 29 12.12 -6.12 2.15
C TYR A 29 11.83 -6.55 3.60
N ASP A 30 12.14 -5.70 4.58
CA ASP A 30 11.92 -5.98 6.00
C ASP A 30 10.45 -5.77 6.41
N SER A 31 9.76 -4.82 5.76
CA SER A 31 8.32 -4.58 5.93
C SER A 31 7.76 -3.73 4.81
N ALA A 32 6.45 -3.80 4.60
CA ALA A 32 5.71 -2.97 3.66
C ALA A 32 4.37 -2.54 4.27
N GLY A 33 3.85 -1.39 3.84
CA GLY A 33 2.54 -0.94 4.26
C GLY A 33 1.96 0.10 3.32
N ILE A 34 0.65 0.33 3.44
CA ILE A 34 -0.03 1.45 2.79
C ILE A 34 -0.92 2.16 3.80
N ALA A 35 -1.12 3.46 3.56
CA ALA A 35 -2.14 4.27 4.21
C ALA A 35 -3.03 4.89 3.12
N VAL A 36 -4.34 4.73 3.28
CA VAL A 36 -5.35 5.15 2.30
C VAL A 36 -6.36 6.04 3.00
N GLN A 37 -6.77 7.12 2.34
CA GLN A 37 -7.89 7.92 2.77
C GLN A 37 -9.20 7.22 2.37
N SER A 38 -9.97 6.79 3.38
CA SER A 38 -11.24 6.07 3.25
C SER A 38 -12.29 6.75 4.15
N GLU A 39 -13.43 7.15 3.59
CA GLU A 39 -14.56 7.71 4.35
C GLU A 39 -14.18 8.85 5.34
N GLY A 40 -13.30 9.76 4.90
CA GLY A 40 -12.83 10.87 5.73
C GLY A 40 -11.85 10.49 6.84
N ARG A 41 -11.39 9.23 6.87
CA ARG A 41 -10.40 8.70 7.82
C ARG A 41 -9.18 8.17 7.07
N ILE A 42 -8.09 7.96 7.80
CA ILE A 42 -6.92 7.25 7.28
C ILE A 42 -6.97 5.83 7.80
N GLU A 43 -7.02 4.89 6.86
CA GLU A 43 -6.88 3.47 7.14
C GLU A 43 -5.50 2.99 6.73
N ARG A 44 -4.95 2.03 7.49
CA ARG A 44 -3.60 1.53 7.30
C ARG A 44 -3.58 0.00 7.26
N ARG A 45 -2.78 -0.56 6.37
CA ARG A 45 -2.40 -1.98 6.35
C ARG A 45 -0.88 -2.10 6.30
N ARG A 46 -0.31 -3.06 7.01
CA ARG A 46 1.14 -3.30 7.06
C ARG A 46 1.41 -4.77 7.30
N ALA A 47 2.47 -5.27 6.68
CA ALA A 47 3.02 -6.58 6.95
C ALA A 47 4.54 -6.48 7.18
N LYS A 48 5.08 -7.45 7.94
CA LYS A 48 6.53 -7.71 7.96
C LYS A 48 6.89 -8.54 6.73
N GLY A 49 8.08 -8.34 6.19
CA GLY A 49 8.56 -9.03 4.99
C GLY A 49 8.22 -8.31 3.69
N LYS A 50 8.17 -9.10 2.61
CA LYS A 50 8.02 -8.66 1.22
C LYS A 50 6.61 -8.16 0.89
N ILE A 51 6.43 -7.53 -0.28
CA ILE A 51 5.14 -6.97 -0.71
C ILE A 51 4.03 -8.02 -0.72
N ARG A 52 4.34 -9.29 -1.04
CA ARG A 52 3.36 -10.40 -1.01
C ARG A 52 2.65 -10.56 0.34
N GLU A 53 3.34 -10.25 1.45
CA GLU A 53 2.76 -10.36 2.80
C GLU A 53 1.74 -9.24 3.03
N LEU A 54 2.00 -8.05 2.48
CA LEU A 54 1.03 -6.95 2.48
C LEU A 54 -0.18 -7.27 1.59
N GLU A 55 0.02 -7.94 0.46
CA GLU A 55 -1.09 -8.42 -0.39
C GLU A 55 -1.99 -9.41 0.36
N ALA A 56 -1.42 -10.32 1.15
CA ALA A 56 -2.19 -11.24 1.99
C ALA A 56 -3.01 -10.48 3.06
N VAL A 57 -2.42 -9.48 3.72
CA VAL A 57 -3.14 -8.62 4.68
C VAL A 57 -4.28 -7.86 3.98
N LEU A 58 -4.06 -7.33 2.77
CA LEU A 58 -5.09 -6.63 2.01
C LEU A 58 -6.21 -7.54 1.51
N ALA A 59 -5.91 -8.80 1.24
CA ALA A 59 -6.92 -9.79 0.88
C ALA A 59 -7.82 -10.14 2.08
N ALA A 60 -7.26 -10.22 3.29
CA ALA A 60 -8.00 -10.50 4.52
C ALA A 60 -8.75 -9.27 5.07
N GLU A 61 -8.10 -8.11 5.00
CA GLU A 61 -8.59 -6.84 5.53
C GLU A 61 -8.50 -5.77 4.43
N PRO A 62 -9.44 -5.76 3.47
CA PRO A 62 -9.41 -4.81 2.38
C PRO A 62 -9.52 -3.37 2.88
N VAL A 63 -9.00 -2.45 2.08
CA VAL A 63 -9.16 -1.00 2.25
C VAL A 63 -9.42 -0.39 0.87
N ALA A 64 -10.27 0.62 0.81
CA ALA A 64 -10.62 1.31 -0.42
C ALA A 64 -10.41 2.81 -0.27
N GLY A 65 -10.19 3.48 -1.39
CA GLY A 65 -9.98 4.93 -1.44
C GLY A 65 -9.37 5.35 -2.76
N ALA A 66 -9.32 6.66 -2.97
CA ALA A 66 -8.80 7.27 -4.20
C ALA A 66 -7.44 7.96 -4.02
N VAL A 67 -7.00 8.10 -2.76
CA VAL A 67 -5.74 8.75 -2.37
C VAL A 67 -5.04 7.89 -1.32
N GLY A 68 -3.73 7.72 -1.45
CA GLY A 68 -2.94 6.97 -0.49
C GLY A 68 -1.44 7.03 -0.73
N VAL A 69 -0.70 6.50 0.24
CA VAL A 69 0.76 6.40 0.24
C VAL A 69 1.19 4.98 0.63
N GLY A 70 2.36 4.56 0.17
CA GLY A 70 2.98 3.28 0.50
C GLY A 70 4.48 3.41 0.65
#